data_AF-A0A6C1NSH5-F1
#
_entry.id   AF-A0A6C1NSH5-F1
#
_cell.length_a   1.000
_cell.length_b   1.000
_cell.length_c   1.000
_cell.angle_alpha   90.00
_cell.angle_beta   90.00
_cell.angle_gamma   90.00
#
_symmetry.space_group_name_H-M   'P 1'
#
loop_
_entity.id
_entity.type
_entity.pdbx_description
1 polymer ?
#
loop_
_entity_poly.entity_id
_entity_poly.type
_entity_poly.pdbx_seq_one_letter_code
_entity_poly.pdbx_strand_id
1 'polypeptide(L)'
;MHLHIVHEAGFTLPGKSWAISENYCADWALGDGVCRRYFPDTYSVYVDDWREIEGAVRHIQVTVEAVTFHAHGNSGYLMGISRSNLIVVGRWIRPLFRDRGIVNFSACNVAQGEAGEAFMEEAARQLLPSGGGSVVAMDSRVFTYPLLGTREPFWGREVAAVKSPDGTVTLERSRR
;
A
#
# COMPACT_ATOMS: atom_id res chain seq x y z
N MET A 1 -6.41 9.04 5.75
CA MET A 1 -5.72 8.01 4.93
C MET A 1 -6.66 7.54 3.82
N HIS A 2 -6.15 7.27 2.62
CA HIS A 2 -6.95 6.69 1.53
C HIS A 2 -6.61 5.21 1.35
N LEU A 3 -7.61 4.37 1.23
CA LEU A 3 -7.49 2.94 0.99
C LEU A 3 -7.99 2.65 -0.42
N HIS A 4 -7.12 2.10 -1.26
CA HIS A 4 -7.47 1.62 -2.60
C HIS A 4 -7.39 0.10 -2.62
N ILE A 5 -8.40 -0.56 -3.17
CA ILE A 5 -8.52 -2.01 -3.20
C ILE A 5 -8.80 -2.41 -4.64
N VAL A 6 -7.93 -3.23 -5.21
CA VAL A 6 -7.93 -3.57 -6.64
C VAL A 6 -8.34 -5.03 -6.83
N HIS A 7 -9.40 -5.25 -7.59
CA HIS A 7 -9.93 -6.54 -8.00
C HIS A 7 -9.40 -6.90 -9.40
N GLU A 8 -8.94 -8.14 -9.63
CA GLU A 8 -8.47 -8.69 -10.92
C GLU A 8 -7.68 -7.70 -11.82
N ALA A 9 -6.39 -7.52 -11.56
CA ALA A 9 -5.50 -6.88 -12.52
C ALA A 9 -4.91 -7.95 -13.45
N GLY A 10 -5.53 -8.14 -14.61
CA GLY A 10 -4.84 -8.61 -15.82
C GLY A 10 -3.78 -7.60 -16.32
N PHE A 11 -3.00 -7.00 -15.41
CA PHE A 11 -2.14 -5.86 -15.65
C PHE A 11 -0.73 -6.12 -15.09
N THR A 12 0.01 -6.99 -15.78
CA THR A 12 1.47 -6.91 -15.79
C THR A 12 1.87 -5.84 -16.79
N LEU A 13 2.30 -4.66 -16.33
CA LEU A 13 3.14 -3.80 -17.16
C LEU A 13 4.59 -4.26 -16.96
N PRO A 14 5.25 -4.85 -17.98
CA PRO A 14 6.65 -5.20 -17.89
C PRO A 14 7.45 -3.91 -17.74
N GLY A 15 8.19 -3.77 -16.65
CA GLY A 15 9.20 -2.70 -16.50
C GLY A 15 8.68 -1.32 -16.07
N LYS A 16 7.49 -1.20 -15.50
CA LYS A 16 7.12 -0.01 -14.71
C LYS A 16 7.05 -0.38 -13.23
N SER A 17 7.82 0.33 -12.41
CA SER A 17 7.67 0.34 -10.95
C SER A 17 6.20 0.59 -10.59
N TRP A 18 5.78 0.18 -9.40
CA TRP A 18 4.46 0.45 -8.84
C TRP A 18 4.29 1.94 -8.48
N ALA A 19 4.61 2.82 -9.42
CA ALA A 19 4.32 4.24 -9.41
C ALA A 19 2.81 4.47 -9.55
N ILE A 20 2.02 3.89 -8.63
CA ILE A 20 0.67 4.32 -8.27
C ILE A 20 0.83 5.62 -7.44
N SER A 21 1.53 6.56 -8.04
CA SER A 21 1.88 7.87 -7.52
C SER A 21 1.82 8.95 -8.61
N GLU A 22 1.90 8.57 -9.89
CA GLU A 22 1.52 9.45 -11.00
C GLU A 22 0.01 9.77 -10.98
N ASN A 23 -0.77 8.91 -10.31
CA ASN A 23 -2.14 9.21 -9.95
C ASN A 23 -2.26 9.27 -8.41
N TYR A 24 -1.77 10.38 -7.83
CA TYR A 24 -2.62 11.13 -6.89
C TYR A 24 -4.04 11.20 -7.51
N CYS A 25 -5.06 11.62 -6.79
CA CYS A 25 -6.16 12.24 -7.53
C CYS A 25 -5.56 13.48 -8.25
N ALA A 26 -4.95 13.31 -9.43
CA ALA A 26 -4.62 14.40 -10.34
C ALA A 26 -5.90 15.18 -10.67
N ASP A 27 -7.06 14.56 -10.42
CA ASP A 27 -8.38 15.17 -10.35
C ASP A 27 -9.01 15.09 -8.94
N TRP A 28 -8.31 15.47 -7.86
CA TRP A 28 -9.01 16.08 -6.73
C TRP A 28 -9.33 17.51 -7.17
N ALA A 29 -10.34 17.62 -8.05
CA ALA A 29 -10.90 18.91 -8.37
C ALA A 29 -11.43 19.48 -7.06
N LEU A 30 -10.77 20.51 -6.56
CA LEU A 30 -11.06 21.24 -5.30
C LEU A 30 -12.51 21.75 -5.17
N GLY A 31 -13.40 21.47 -6.14
CA GLY A 31 -14.82 21.83 -6.12
C GLY A 31 -15.82 20.68 -5.87
N ASP A 32 -15.44 19.41 -6.10
CA ASP A 32 -16.46 18.36 -6.34
C ASP A 32 -16.42 17.19 -5.34
N GLY A 33 -15.38 17.08 -4.50
CA GLY A 33 -15.29 16.07 -3.44
C GLY A 33 -15.19 14.60 -3.90
N VAL A 34 -14.99 14.32 -5.20
CA VAL A 34 -14.93 12.96 -5.76
C VAL A 34 -13.73 12.81 -6.71
N CYS A 35 -13.00 11.70 -6.60
CA CYS A 35 -11.86 11.37 -7.48
C CYS A 35 -12.37 10.80 -8.82
N ARG A 36 -12.01 11.41 -9.96
CA ARG A 36 -12.64 11.16 -11.27
C ARG A 36 -12.02 10.06 -12.16
N ARG A 37 -11.01 9.31 -11.72
CA ARG A 37 -10.60 8.06 -12.39
C ARG A 37 -11.15 6.86 -11.64
N TYR A 38 -12.43 6.57 -11.86
CA TYR A 38 -12.99 5.25 -11.54
C TYR A 38 -12.37 4.24 -12.50
N PHE A 39 -11.31 3.56 -12.07
CA PHE A 39 -11.02 2.25 -12.62
C PHE A 39 -12.18 1.35 -12.17
N PRO A 40 -12.93 0.73 -13.10
CA PRO A 40 -14.12 -0.05 -12.76
C PRO A 40 -13.82 -1.15 -11.74
N ASP A 41 -12.57 -1.61 -11.69
CA ASP A 41 -12.12 -2.71 -10.83
C ASP A 41 -11.40 -2.23 -9.55
N THR A 42 -11.52 -0.94 -9.19
CA THR A 42 -10.91 -0.38 -7.97
C THR A 42 -11.95 0.22 -7.02
N TYR A 43 -11.99 -0.30 -5.80
CA TYR A 43 -12.72 0.29 -4.70
C TYR A 43 -11.83 1.31 -3.99
N SER A 44 -12.29 2.55 -3.85
CA SER A 44 -11.55 3.60 -3.14
C SER A 44 -12.39 4.13 -2.00
N VAL A 45 -11.82 4.17 -0.80
CA VAL A 45 -12.49 4.63 0.41
C VAL A 45 -11.54 5.48 1.24
N TYR A 46 -12.06 6.56 1.79
CA TYR A 46 -11.34 7.38 2.75
C TYR A 46 -11.58 6.84 4.16
N VAL A 47 -10.52 6.75 4.96
CA VAL A 47 -10.55 6.35 6.36
C VAL A 47 -9.68 7.31 7.16
N ASP A 48 -10.17 7.84 8.28
CA ASP A 48 -9.40 8.77 9.11
C ASP A 48 -8.31 8.04 9.91
N ASP A 49 -8.60 6.82 10.36
CA ASP A 49 -7.75 6.02 11.21
C ASP A 49 -7.87 4.52 10.88
N TRP A 50 -6.89 3.72 11.31
CA TRP A 50 -6.88 2.27 11.09
C TRP A 50 -8.11 1.56 11.68
N ARG A 51 -8.75 2.12 12.71
CA ARG A 51 -9.98 1.56 13.32
C ARG A 51 -11.18 1.54 12.37
N GLU A 52 -11.18 2.38 11.34
CA GLU A 52 -12.28 2.46 10.37
C GLU A 52 -12.15 1.46 9.22
N ILE A 53 -10.99 0.78 9.10
CA ILE A 53 -10.72 -0.17 8.02
C ILE A 53 -11.77 -1.29 7.99
N GLU A 54 -12.20 -1.81 9.15
CA GLU A 54 -13.25 -2.83 9.22
C GLU A 54 -14.53 -2.37 8.51
N GLY A 55 -15.03 -1.20 8.89
CA GLY A 55 -16.25 -0.63 8.31
C GLY A 55 -16.11 -0.37 6.81
N ALA A 56 -14.91 -0.01 6.37
CA ALA A 56 -14.58 0.25 4.98
C ALA A 56 -14.53 -1.01 4.10
N VAL A 57 -14.05 -2.15 4.64
CA VAL A 57 -13.83 -3.37 3.84
C VAL A 57 -14.90 -4.45 4.02
N ARG A 58 -15.73 -4.39 5.07
CA ARG A 58 -16.71 -5.45 5.39
C ARG A 58 -17.73 -5.75 4.28
N HIS A 59 -17.95 -4.81 3.37
CA HIS A 59 -18.91 -4.94 2.26
C HIS A 59 -18.28 -5.46 0.98
N ILE A 60 -16.96 -5.67 0.96
CA ILE A 60 -16.23 -6.19 -0.20
C ILE A 60 -16.39 -7.71 -0.21
N GLN A 61 -17.20 -8.20 -1.14
CA GLN A 61 -17.54 -9.63 -1.27
C GLN A 61 -16.72 -10.35 -2.36
N VAL A 62 -15.69 -9.69 -2.87
CA VAL A 62 -14.85 -10.19 -3.95
C VAL A 62 -13.41 -10.36 -3.47
N THR A 63 -12.69 -11.30 -4.08
CA THR A 63 -11.26 -11.49 -3.80
C THR A 63 -10.42 -10.44 -4.52
N VAL A 64 -9.45 -9.88 -3.84
CA VAL A 64 -8.64 -8.76 -4.34
C VAL A 64 -7.20 -9.21 -4.53
N GLU A 65 -6.48 -8.54 -5.42
CA GLU A 65 -5.06 -8.82 -5.67
C GLU A 65 -4.16 -7.87 -4.90
N ALA A 66 -4.60 -6.61 -4.76
CA ALA A 66 -3.82 -5.58 -4.13
C ALA A 66 -4.64 -4.66 -3.22
N VAL A 67 -4.01 -4.23 -2.14
CA VAL A 67 -4.50 -3.20 -1.23
C VAL A 67 -3.43 -2.12 -1.12
N THR A 68 -3.76 -0.88 -1.43
CA THR A 68 -2.85 0.27 -1.31
C THR A 68 -3.35 1.21 -0.23
N PHE A 69 -2.51 1.46 0.77
CA PHE A 69 -2.71 2.55 1.72
C PHE A 69 -1.94 3.77 1.24
N HIS A 70 -2.65 4.87 1.04
CA HIS A 70 -2.10 6.14 0.64
C HIS A 70 -2.27 7.15 1.77
N ALA A 71 -1.16 7.55 2.38
CA ALA A 71 -1.17 8.49 3.49
C ALA A 71 0.18 9.19 3.67
N HIS A 72 0.30 10.01 4.71
CA HIS A 72 1.62 10.43 5.19
C HIS A 72 2.33 9.27 5.87
N GLY A 73 3.66 9.23 5.73
CA GLY A 73 4.50 8.21 6.32
C GLY A 73 5.73 8.80 6.97
N ASN A 74 6.39 7.98 7.78
CA ASN A 74 7.69 8.20 8.35
C ASN A 74 8.40 6.83 8.51
N SER A 75 9.67 6.81 8.90
CA SER A 75 10.40 5.56 9.15
C SER A 75 9.63 4.63 10.10
N GLY A 76 9.18 3.48 9.58
CA GLY A 76 8.43 2.46 10.34
C GLY A 76 6.99 2.83 10.68
N TYR A 77 6.41 3.81 9.99
CA TYR A 77 5.10 4.37 10.30
C TYR A 77 4.36 4.84 9.04
N LEU A 78 3.08 4.54 9.00
CA LEU A 78 2.11 5.16 8.10
C LEU A 78 1.04 5.83 8.98
N MET A 79 0.48 6.97 8.60
CA MET A 79 -0.55 7.69 9.37
C MET A 79 -1.59 6.73 9.99
N GLY A 80 -1.54 6.57 11.31
CA GLY A 80 -2.38 5.65 12.09
C GLY A 80 -1.92 4.18 12.13
N ILE A 81 -1.11 3.68 11.21
CA ILE A 81 -0.63 2.30 11.14
C ILE A 81 0.84 2.18 11.56
N SER A 82 1.12 1.29 12.50
CA SER A 82 2.46 1.01 13.02
C SER A 82 2.59 -0.46 13.42
N ARG A 83 3.79 -0.88 13.81
CA ARG A 83 4.03 -2.28 14.24
C ARG A 83 3.05 -2.79 15.31
N SER A 84 2.58 -1.93 16.20
CA SER A 84 1.71 -2.32 17.31
C SER A 84 0.27 -2.66 16.91
N ASN A 85 -0.19 -2.24 15.73
CA ASN A 85 -1.58 -2.44 15.30
C ASN A 85 -1.72 -3.20 13.97
N LEU A 86 -0.62 -3.59 13.33
CA LEU A 86 -0.62 -4.38 12.10
C LEU A 86 -1.41 -5.68 12.22
N ILE A 87 -1.36 -6.35 13.37
CA ILE A 87 -2.16 -7.57 13.62
C ILE A 87 -3.67 -7.30 13.54
N VAL A 88 -4.12 -6.12 13.99
CA VAL A 88 -5.54 -5.74 13.96
C VAL A 88 -5.94 -5.33 12.56
N VAL A 89 -5.11 -4.56 11.86
CA VAL A 89 -5.32 -4.23 10.43
C VAL A 89 -5.37 -5.50 9.58
N GLY A 90 -4.42 -6.42 9.81
CA GLY A 90 -4.29 -7.68 9.11
C GLY A 90 -5.51 -8.60 9.23
N ARG A 91 -6.24 -8.53 10.36
CA ARG A 91 -7.50 -9.27 10.55
C ARG A 91 -8.54 -8.93 9.48
N TRP A 92 -8.58 -7.68 9.03
CA TRP A 92 -9.56 -7.19 8.08
C TRP A 92 -9.08 -7.23 6.64
N ILE A 93 -7.77 -7.06 6.43
CA ILE A 93 -7.17 -7.03 5.09
C ILE A 93 -6.86 -8.42 4.55
N ARG A 94 -6.30 -9.32 5.37
CA ARG A 94 -5.91 -10.67 4.91
C ARG A 94 -7.05 -11.46 4.24
N PRO A 95 -8.29 -11.47 4.76
CA PRO A 95 -9.38 -12.24 4.16
C PRO A 95 -9.81 -11.74 2.77
N LEU A 96 -9.40 -10.53 2.38
CA LEU A 96 -9.70 -10.01 1.04
C LEU A 96 -8.91 -10.74 -0.04
N PHE A 97 -7.75 -11.32 0.30
CA PHE A 97 -6.92 -12.04 -0.65
C PHE A 97 -7.34 -13.50 -0.78
N ARG A 98 -7.18 -14.07 -1.98
CA ARG A 98 -7.43 -15.50 -2.22
C ARG A 98 -6.27 -16.37 -1.71
N ASP A 99 -5.14 -16.33 -2.41
CA ASP A 99 -3.96 -17.15 -2.08
C ASP A 99 -2.73 -16.29 -1.81
N ARG A 100 -2.49 -15.28 -2.66
CA ARG A 100 -1.40 -14.30 -2.54
C ARG A 100 -1.98 -12.90 -2.59
N GLY A 101 -1.27 -11.95 -2.01
CA GLY A 101 -1.68 -10.55 -2.00
C GLY A 101 -0.53 -9.58 -2.16
N ILE A 102 -0.86 -8.36 -2.59
CA ILE A 102 0.07 -7.23 -2.64
C ILE A 102 -0.46 -6.16 -1.70
N VAL A 103 0.38 -5.67 -0.79
CA VAL A 103 0.06 -4.49 0.03
C VAL A 103 1.04 -3.39 -0.32
N ASN A 104 0.54 -2.21 -0.69
CA ASN A 104 1.38 -1.06 -1.01
C ASN A 104 1.18 0.05 0.02
N PHE A 105 2.27 0.55 0.58
CA PHE A 105 2.28 1.77 1.39
C PHE A 105 2.77 2.94 0.54
N SER A 106 1.82 3.63 -0.10
CA SER A 106 2.07 4.83 -0.90
C SER A 106 2.23 6.04 0.03
N ALA A 107 3.41 6.14 0.65
CA ALA A 107 3.74 7.17 1.62
C ALA A 107 5.25 7.43 1.70
N CYS A 108 5.64 8.51 2.37
CA CYS A 108 7.05 8.88 2.50
C CYS A 108 7.78 8.06 3.56
N ASN A 109 8.99 7.63 3.23
CA ASN A 109 9.99 7.10 4.17
C ASN A 109 9.55 5.88 4.99
N VAL A 110 8.47 5.19 4.62
CA VAL A 110 7.91 4.07 5.41
C VAL A 110 8.94 2.96 5.60
N ALA A 111 9.69 2.64 4.55
CA ALA A 111 10.74 1.62 4.57
C ALA A 111 12.14 2.20 4.87
N GLN A 112 12.23 3.42 5.39
CA GLN A 112 13.51 4.06 5.64
C GLN A 112 14.23 3.46 6.87
N GLY A 113 15.44 2.96 6.68
CA GLY A 113 16.31 2.50 7.77
C GLY A 113 15.76 1.30 8.56
N GLU A 114 16.42 0.96 9.67
CA GLU A 114 16.11 -0.23 10.48
C GLU A 114 14.65 -0.26 10.97
N ALA A 115 14.11 0.87 11.42
CA ALA A 115 12.72 0.94 11.86
C ALA A 115 11.73 0.71 10.71
N GLY A 116 12.04 1.19 9.51
CA GLY A 116 11.28 0.92 8.30
C GLY A 116 11.35 -0.54 7.89
N GLU A 117 12.54 -1.13 7.90
CA GLU A 117 12.75 -2.55 7.60
C GLU A 117 11.97 -3.47 8.54
N ALA A 118 12.08 -3.23 9.85
CA ALA A 118 11.33 -3.98 10.86
C ALA A 118 9.80 -3.82 10.72
N PHE A 119 9.33 -2.64 10.29
CA PHE A 119 7.93 -2.42 9.98
C PHE A 119 7.49 -3.19 8.73
N MET A 120 8.28 -3.17 7.66
CA MET A 120 7.99 -3.86 6.41
C MET A 120 7.92 -5.39 6.62
N GLU A 121 8.85 -5.95 7.38
CA GLU A 121 8.82 -7.38 7.74
C GLU A 121 7.58 -7.75 8.55
N GLU A 122 7.25 -6.97 9.58
CA GLU A 122 6.05 -7.21 10.39
C GLU A 122 4.77 -7.06 9.55
N ALA A 123 4.73 -6.07 8.66
CA ALA A 123 3.60 -5.87 7.76
C ALA A 123 3.42 -7.06 6.84
N ALA A 124 4.49 -7.63 6.28
CA ALA A 124 4.41 -8.85 5.49
C ALA A 124 3.86 -10.03 6.30
N ARG A 125 4.29 -10.21 7.55
CA ARG A 125 3.78 -11.28 8.41
C ARG A 125 2.28 -11.13 8.69
N GLN A 126 1.84 -9.91 9.03
CA GLN A 126 0.51 -9.64 9.55
C GLN A 126 -0.55 -9.34 8.49
N LEU A 127 -0.17 -8.72 7.37
CA LEU A 127 -1.13 -8.23 6.36
C LEU A 127 -1.29 -9.19 5.18
N LEU A 128 -0.30 -10.04 4.90
CA LEU A 128 -0.36 -10.98 3.78
C LEU A 128 -1.02 -12.31 4.16
N PRO A 129 -1.74 -12.96 3.23
CA PRO A 129 -2.34 -14.27 3.46
C PRO A 129 -1.27 -15.35 3.68
N SER A 130 -1.70 -16.58 3.98
CA SER A 130 -0.80 -17.71 4.19
C SER A 130 -0.05 -18.14 2.93
N GLY A 131 -0.66 -18.00 1.75
CA GLY A 131 0.00 -18.34 0.47
C GLY A 131 1.07 -17.34 0.02
N GLY A 132 1.31 -16.27 0.79
CA GLY A 132 2.40 -15.34 0.60
C GLY A 132 2.01 -14.03 -0.07
N GLY A 133 2.99 -13.34 -0.65
CA GLY A 133 2.78 -12.06 -1.33
C GLY A 133 3.92 -11.08 -1.10
N SER A 134 3.65 -9.79 -1.34
CA SER A 134 4.62 -8.72 -1.10
C SER A 134 3.99 -7.51 -0.42
N VAL A 135 4.75 -6.88 0.46
CA VAL A 135 4.46 -5.55 0.99
C VAL A 135 5.49 -4.59 0.43
N VAL A 136 5.05 -3.53 -0.22
CA VAL A 136 5.91 -2.59 -0.95
C VAL A 136 5.79 -1.20 -0.34
N ALA A 137 6.92 -0.51 -0.17
CA ALA A 137 6.96 0.88 0.24
C ALA A 137 8.26 1.56 -0.22
N MET A 138 8.33 2.88 -0.14
CA MET A 138 9.54 3.63 -0.49
C MET A 138 10.39 3.93 0.74
N ASP A 139 11.72 3.83 0.60
CA ASP A 139 12.69 4.27 1.63
C ASP A 139 12.92 5.79 1.61
N SER A 140 12.57 6.44 0.50
CA SER A 140 12.62 7.89 0.35
C SER A 140 11.60 8.32 -0.69
N ARG A 141 10.64 9.15 -0.26
CA ARG A 141 9.70 9.82 -1.16
C ARG A 141 9.64 11.28 -0.75
N VAL A 142 9.87 12.17 -1.70
CA VAL A 142 9.98 13.60 -1.45
C VAL A 142 8.91 14.26 -2.29
N PHE A 143 7.80 14.56 -1.62
CA PHE A 143 6.70 15.38 -2.12
C PHE A 143 5.71 14.74 -3.11
N THR A 144 4.44 14.98 -2.82
CA THR A 144 3.37 15.07 -3.82
C THR A 144 3.01 16.54 -3.97
N TYR A 145 3.15 17.09 -5.18
CA TYR A 145 2.70 18.43 -5.52
C TYR A 145 1.40 18.35 -6.32
N PRO A 146 0.34 19.11 -5.98
CA PRO A 146 -0.96 19.04 -6.66
C PRO A 146 -0.91 19.16 -8.19
N LEU A 147 0.09 19.86 -8.74
CA LEU A 147 0.25 20.10 -10.19
C LEU A 147 1.39 19.29 -10.83
N LEU A 148 2.27 18.68 -10.04
CA LEU A 148 3.48 18.00 -10.53
C LEU A 148 3.49 16.51 -10.22
N GLY A 149 2.42 16.01 -9.60
CA GLY A 149 2.28 14.63 -9.15
C GLY A 149 3.19 14.31 -7.97
N THR A 150 3.29 13.03 -7.65
CA THR A 150 4.37 12.54 -6.80
C THR A 150 5.70 12.57 -7.56
N ARG A 151 6.76 13.01 -6.89
CA ARG A 151 8.13 12.84 -7.38
C ARG A 151 8.88 11.87 -6.48
N GLU A 152 9.47 10.86 -7.09
CA GLU A 152 10.41 9.97 -6.43
C GLU A 152 11.80 10.60 -6.56
N PRO A 153 12.49 10.86 -5.44
CA PRO A 153 13.84 11.38 -5.52
C PRO A 153 14.74 10.32 -6.17
N PHE A 154 15.74 10.75 -6.94
CA PHE A 154 16.67 9.83 -7.62
C PHE A 154 17.45 8.90 -6.67
N TRP A 155 17.48 9.22 -5.37
CA TRP A 155 18.13 8.40 -4.35
C TRP A 155 17.18 7.41 -3.67
N GLY A 156 15.86 7.59 -3.82
CA GLY A 156 14.85 6.71 -3.26
C GLY A 156 14.83 5.35 -3.94
N ARG A 157 14.47 4.34 -3.16
CA ARG A 157 14.35 2.95 -3.59
C ARG A 157 13.03 2.38 -3.12
N GLU A 158 12.50 1.49 -3.94
CA GLU A 158 11.41 0.63 -3.54
C GLU A 158 11.97 -0.49 -2.66
N VAL A 159 11.33 -0.73 -1.52
CA VAL A 159 11.63 -1.82 -0.61
C VAL A 159 10.42 -2.75 -0.58
N ALA A 160 10.66 -4.02 -0.85
CA ALA A 160 9.64 -5.05 -0.84
C ALA A 160 9.94 -6.08 0.26
N ALA A 161 9.01 -6.27 1.20
CA ALA A 161 9.00 -7.43 2.09
C ALA A 161 8.18 -8.54 1.44
N VAL A 162 8.86 -9.60 1.00
CA VAL A 162 8.25 -10.74 0.32
C VAL A 162 8.02 -11.86 1.33
N LYS A 163 6.77 -12.33 1.43
CA LYS A 163 6.40 -13.48 2.26
C LYS A 163 6.23 -14.71 1.37
N SER A 164 7.00 -15.74 1.65
CA SER A 164 6.85 -17.06 1.04
C SER A 164 5.72 -17.87 1.68
N PRO A 165 5.17 -18.90 1.00
CA PRO A 165 4.10 -19.74 1.55
C PRO A 165 4.45 -20.47 2.85
N ASP A 166 5.74 -20.68 3.13
CA ASP A 166 6.26 -21.26 4.38
C ASP A 166 6.26 -20.25 5.55
N GLY A 167 5.90 -18.99 5.30
CA GLY A 167 5.89 -17.90 6.27
C GLY A 167 7.24 -17.18 6.43
N THR A 168 8.27 -17.57 5.68
CA THR A 168 9.55 -16.86 5.64
C THR A 168 9.35 -15.50 4.99
N VAL A 169 9.94 -14.45 5.58
CA VAL A 169 9.90 -13.08 5.06
C VAL A 169 11.32 -12.63 4.71
N THR A 170 11.48 -12.07 3.52
CA THR A 170 12.75 -11.50 3.03
C THR A 170 12.55 -10.08 2.55
N LEU A 171 13.55 -9.21 2.78
CA LEU A 171 13.55 -7.84 2.27
C LEU A 171 14.35 -7.74 0.97
N GLU A 172 13.71 -7.23 -0.06
CA GLU A 172 14.28 -6.90 -1.36
C GLU A 172 14.28 -5.39 -1.56
N ARG A 173 15.25 -4.87 -2.31
CA ARG A 173 15.35 -3.45 -2.64
C ARG A 173 15.56 -3.31 -4.14
N SER A 174 14.86 -2.37 -4.76
CA SER A 174 15.06 -2.09 -6.18
C SER A 174 16.51 -1.69 -6.44
N ARG A 175 17.06 -2.20 -7.54
CA ARG A 175 18.30 -1.66 -8.09
C ARG A 175 18.00 -0.26 -8.63
N ARG A 176 18.99 0.61 -8.57
CA ARG A 176 18.93 1.91 -9.25
C ARG A 176 19.21 1.74 -10.73
#